data_AF-A0A418B916-F1
#
_entry.id   AF-A0A418B916-F1
#
_cell.length_a   1.000
_cell.length_b   1.000
_cell.length_c   1.000
_cell.angle_alpha   90.00
_cell.angle_beta   90.00
_cell.angle_gamma   90.00
#
_symmetry.space_group_name_H-M   'P 1'
#
loop_
_entity.id
_entity.type
_entity.pdbx_description
1 polymer ?
#
loop_
_entity_poly.entity_id
_entity_poly.type
_entity_poly.pdbx_seq_one_letter_code
_entity_poly.pdbx_strand_id
1 'polypeptide(L)'
;MHDPLSKRLSCCCVECGTVVSSTYRDYGKGNIRLKICRNCNLTVDKYVEFEAILIMIDLMLGKQQAYRHLLHNRRPLLLTQQVMKIFAVMVMLDWNIKASLAERDVGVYFR
;
A
#
# COMPACT_ATOMS: atom_id res chain seq x y z
N MET A 1 -17.23 9.69 -27.06
CA MET A 1 -17.72 10.26 -25.79
C MET A 1 -16.50 10.52 -24.93
N HIS A 2 -16.17 11.80 -24.76
CA HIS A 2 -15.05 12.25 -23.96
C HIS A 2 -15.48 12.34 -22.49
N ASP A 3 -14.91 11.50 -21.63
CA ASP A 3 -15.11 11.62 -20.19
C ASP A 3 -14.37 12.86 -19.64
N PRO A 4 -15.08 13.81 -19.00
CA PRO A 4 -14.51 15.08 -18.54
C PRO A 4 -13.69 14.97 -17.25
N LEU A 5 -13.46 13.76 -16.72
CA LEU A 5 -12.66 13.55 -15.50
C LEU A 5 -11.19 13.18 -15.78
N SER A 6 -10.70 13.38 -17.01
CA SER A 6 -9.27 13.30 -17.34
C SER A 6 -8.52 14.57 -16.92
N LYS A 7 -8.73 15.05 -15.69
CA LYS A 7 -7.92 16.12 -15.10
C LYS A 7 -6.58 15.52 -14.69
N ARG A 8 -5.61 15.50 -15.61
CA ARG A 8 -4.14 15.45 -15.42
C ARG A 8 -3.66 14.97 -14.04
N LEU A 9 -3.88 13.70 -13.68
CA LEU A 9 -3.03 13.05 -12.69
C LEU A 9 -1.88 12.41 -13.46
N SER A 10 -0.71 13.04 -13.42
CA SER A 10 0.55 12.42 -13.83
C SER A 10 0.86 11.28 -12.85
N CYS A 11 0.37 10.08 -13.14
CA CYS A 11 0.67 8.89 -12.34
C CYS A 11 2.07 8.39 -12.69
N CYS A 12 2.83 7.88 -11.72
CA CYS A 12 4.16 7.31 -11.97
C CYS A 12 4.10 5.78 -11.87
N CYS A 13 4.82 5.09 -12.74
CA CYS A 13 4.95 3.63 -12.64
C CYS A 13 5.76 3.26 -11.38
N VAL A 14 5.24 2.35 -10.56
CA VAL A 14 5.90 1.92 -9.32
C VAL A 14 7.21 1.18 -9.58
N GLU A 15 7.32 0.51 -10.72
CA GLU A 15 8.50 -0.29 -11.10
C GLU A 15 9.62 0.56 -11.70
N CYS A 16 9.32 1.38 -12.72
CA CYS A 16 10.35 2.15 -13.46
C CYS A 16 10.37 3.65 -13.15
N GLY A 17 9.39 4.19 -12.42
CA GLY A 17 9.31 5.62 -12.12
C GLY A 17 8.91 6.51 -13.30
N THR A 18 8.67 5.93 -14.48
CA THR A 18 8.24 6.68 -15.67
C THR A 18 6.84 7.24 -15.46
N VAL A 19 6.62 8.49 -15.88
CA VAL A 19 5.30 9.14 -15.84
C VAL A 19 4.38 8.50 -16.87
N VAL A 20 3.17 8.13 -16.45
CA VAL A 20 2.12 7.49 -17.23
C VAL A 20 0.86 8.34 -17.16
N SER A 21 0.19 8.51 -18.31
CA SER A 21 -1.00 9.35 -18.44
C SER A 21 -2.27 8.77 -17.80
N SER A 22 -2.33 7.45 -17.57
CA SER A 22 -3.37 6.85 -16.72
C SER A 22 -2.93 5.47 -16.21
N THR A 23 -3.38 5.10 -15.01
CA THR A 23 -3.05 3.81 -14.36
C THR A 23 -4.00 2.68 -14.78
N TYR A 24 -5.23 3.03 -15.20
CA TYR A 24 -6.26 2.06 -15.60
C TYR A 24 -6.78 2.33 -17.02
N ARG A 25 -7.36 1.30 -17.63
CA ARG A 25 -8.14 1.34 -18.87
C ARG A 25 -9.49 0.70 -18.57
N ASP A 26 -10.56 1.46 -18.74
CA ASP A 26 -11.92 0.96 -18.65
C ASP A 26 -12.29 0.34 -20.02
N TYR A 27 -12.67 -0.93 -20.02
CA TYR A 27 -13.12 -1.64 -21.22
C TYR A 27 -14.65 -1.60 -21.40
N GLY A 28 -15.36 -0.84 -20.55
CA GLY A 28 -16.81 -0.82 -20.49
C GLY A 28 -17.38 -2.03 -19.75
N LYS A 29 -18.66 -1.95 -19.35
CA LYS A 29 -19.39 -2.95 -18.55
C LYS A 29 -18.79 -3.23 -17.15
N GLY A 30 -18.07 -2.27 -16.57
CA GLY A 30 -17.46 -2.41 -15.23
C GLY A 30 -16.13 -3.17 -15.20
N ASN A 31 -15.59 -3.56 -16.37
CA ASN A 31 -14.28 -4.21 -16.47
C ASN A 31 -13.16 -3.17 -16.54
N ILE A 32 -12.66 -2.79 -15.37
CA ILE A 32 -11.48 -1.94 -15.24
C ILE A 32 -10.25 -2.86 -15.25
N ARG A 33 -9.30 -2.62 -16.17
CA ARG A 33 -8.00 -3.32 -16.20
C ARG A 33 -6.86 -2.34 -15.99
N LEU A 34 -5.87 -2.76 -15.21
CA LEU A 34 -4.62 -2.03 -15.03
C LEU A 34 -3.85 -1.92 -16.35
N LYS A 35 -3.26 -0.74 -16.59
CA LYS A 35 -2.37 -0.56 -17.74
C LYS A 35 -1.00 -1.18 -17.46
N ILE A 36 -0.39 -1.67 -18.53
CA ILE A 36 0.99 -2.13 -18.55
C ILE A 36 1.87 -0.96 -19.00
N CYS A 37 2.98 -0.75 -18.31
CA CYS A 37 3.93 0.31 -18.64
C CYS A 37 4.66 -0.02 -19.94
N ARG A 38 4.75 0.91 -20.87
CA ARG A 38 5.44 0.70 -22.16
C ARG A 38 6.96 0.59 -22.04
N ASN A 39 7.53 1.07 -20.93
CA ASN A 39 8.98 1.08 -20.71
C ASN A 39 9.47 -0.23 -20.07
N CYS A 40 8.80 -0.68 -19.00
CA CYS A 40 9.20 -1.91 -18.30
C CYS A 40 8.32 -3.14 -18.59
N ASN A 41 7.25 -3.00 -19.38
CA ASN A 41 6.25 -4.05 -19.65
C ASN A 41 5.64 -4.71 -18.39
N LEU A 42 5.75 -4.05 -17.24
CA LEU A 42 5.13 -4.46 -15.98
C LEU A 42 3.87 -3.64 -15.70
N THR A 43 3.01 -4.16 -14.83
CA THR A 43 1.82 -3.45 -14.35
C THR A 43 2.20 -2.09 -13.75
N VAL A 44 1.56 -1.00 -14.23
CA VAL A 44 1.92 0.38 -13.84
C VAL A 44 1.82 0.57 -12.32
N ASP A 45 0.78 0.00 -11.71
CA ASP A 45 0.60 -0.02 -10.27
C ASP A 45 -0.23 -1.23 -9.82
N LYS A 46 0.43 -2.24 -9.23
CA LYS A 46 -0.22 -3.41 -8.63
C LYS A 46 -0.87 -3.09 -7.28
N TYR A 47 -0.46 -2.02 -6.61
CA TYR A 47 -0.90 -1.69 -5.25
C TYR A 47 -2.29 -1.03 -5.22
N VAL A 48 -2.89 -0.74 -6.37
CA VAL A 48 -4.28 -0.26 -6.43
C VAL A 48 -5.27 -1.36 -6.05
N GLU A 49 -4.96 -2.62 -6.34
CA GLU A 49 -5.80 -3.78 -6.00
C GLU A 49 -5.52 -4.31 -4.59
N PHE A 50 -4.44 -3.85 -3.96
CA PHE A 50 -4.04 -4.32 -2.64
C PHE A 50 -4.69 -3.51 -1.53
N GLU A 51 -5.09 -4.25 -0.49
CA GLU A 51 -5.53 -3.69 0.78
C GLU A 51 -4.42 -2.88 1.45
N ALA A 52 -4.80 -1.87 2.24
CA ALA A 52 -3.85 -0.95 2.88
C ALA A 52 -2.79 -1.67 3.75
N ILE A 53 -3.15 -2.81 4.34
CA ILE A 53 -2.24 -3.58 5.20
C ILE A 53 -1.08 -4.21 4.42
N LEU A 54 -1.32 -4.70 3.20
CA LEU A 54 -0.29 -5.26 2.33
C LEU A 54 0.70 -4.19 1.88
N ILE A 55 0.18 -3.00 1.55
CA ILE A 55 1.01 -1.84 1.20
C ILE A 55 1.87 -1.43 2.39
N MET A 56 1.30 -1.41 3.60
CA MET A 56 2.02 -1.08 4.83
C MET A 56 3.16 -2.06 5.12
N ILE A 57 2.93 -3.37 4.97
CA ILE A 57 3.97 -4.40 5.14
C ILE A 57 5.11 -4.18 4.15
N ASP A 58 4.80 -3.94 2.87
CA ASP A 58 5.84 -3.68 1.85
C ASP A 58 6.60 -2.37 2.12
N LEU A 59 5.94 -1.37 2.71
CA LEU A 59 6.56 -0.12 3.14
C LEU A 59 7.51 -0.35 4.33
N MET A 60 7.08 -1.16 5.32
CA MET A 60 7.91 -1.60 6.45
C MET A 60 9.12 -2.44 5.97
N LEU A 61 8.95 -3.23 4.91
CA LEU A 61 10.04 -3.97 4.26
C LEU A 61 10.99 -3.08 3.45
N GLY A 62 10.72 -1.78 3.32
CA GLY A 62 11.59 -0.87 2.57
C GLY A 62 11.49 -1.02 1.06
N LYS A 63 10.44 -1.62 0.50
CA LYS A 63 10.34 -1.81 -0.96
C LYS A 63 10.10 -0.48 -1.66
N GLN A 64 11.01 -0.12 -2.56
CA GLN A 64 10.95 1.14 -3.34
C GLN A 64 9.64 1.31 -4.13
N GLN A 65 9.02 0.20 -4.56
CA GLN A 65 7.75 0.19 -5.30
C GLN A 65 6.60 0.76 -4.45
N ALA A 66 6.52 0.39 -3.16
CA ALA A 66 5.49 0.87 -2.23
C ALA A 66 5.69 2.36 -1.88
N TYR A 67 6.94 2.81 -1.74
CA TYR A 67 7.24 4.24 -1.55
C TYR A 67 6.80 5.10 -2.74
N ARG A 68 7.07 4.66 -3.97
CA ARG A 68 6.64 5.38 -5.18
C ARG A 68 5.11 5.44 -5.30
N HIS A 69 4.43 4.35 -4.96
CA HIS A 69 2.97 4.31 -4.87
C HIS A 69 2.43 5.34 -3.86
N LEU A 70 3.02 5.38 -2.65
CA LEU A 70 2.62 6.30 -1.59
C LEU A 70 2.84 7.76 -1.97
N LEU A 71 3.97 8.08 -2.60
CA LEU A 71 4.36 9.44 -2.96
C LEU A 71 3.56 10.01 -4.15
N HIS A 72 3.24 9.19 -5.15
CA HIS A 72 2.72 9.70 -6.43
C HIS A 72 1.30 9.21 -6.79
N ASN A 73 0.83 8.07 -6.29
CA ASN A 73 -0.41 7.44 -6.79
C ASN A 73 -1.55 7.31 -5.77
N ARG A 74 -1.38 7.71 -4.49
CA ARG A 74 -2.47 7.70 -3.50
C ARG A 74 -2.75 9.02 -2.81
N ARG A 75 -4.03 9.26 -2.49
CA ARG A 75 -4.49 10.36 -1.63
C ARG A 75 -4.48 9.92 -0.15
N PRO A 76 -3.85 10.67 0.75
CA PRO A 76 -3.53 10.22 2.11
C PRO A 76 -4.72 10.18 3.10
N LEU A 77 -5.92 10.61 2.72
CA LEU A 77 -6.93 11.06 3.69
C LEU A 77 -7.73 9.93 4.37
N LEU A 78 -8.10 8.87 3.65
CA LEU A 78 -8.84 7.74 4.25
C LEU A 78 -7.91 6.63 4.74
N LEU A 79 -6.70 6.53 4.16
CA LEU A 79 -5.72 5.54 4.58
C LEU A 79 -5.04 5.89 5.89
N THR A 80 -4.74 7.17 6.15
CA THR A 80 -4.09 7.55 7.41
C THR A 80 -4.95 7.15 8.61
N GLN A 81 -6.28 7.31 8.54
CA GLN A 81 -7.15 6.90 9.63
C GLN A 81 -7.11 5.37 9.87
N GLN A 82 -7.10 4.57 8.81
CA GLN A 82 -7.08 3.09 8.94
C GLN A 82 -5.68 2.57 9.32
N VAL A 83 -4.62 3.15 8.75
CA VAL A 83 -3.23 2.79 9.03
C VAL A 83 -2.85 3.13 10.47
N MET A 84 -3.24 4.30 10.99
CA MET A 84 -2.96 4.68 12.38
C MET A 84 -3.65 3.73 13.37
N LYS A 85 -4.89 3.30 13.07
CA LYS A 85 -5.60 2.31 13.87
C LYS A 85 -4.91 0.94 13.84
N ILE A 86 -4.52 0.47 12.66
CA ILE A 86 -3.80 -0.81 12.50
C ILE A 86 -2.43 -0.76 13.21
N PHE A 87 -1.70 0.35 13.09
CA PHE A 87 -0.44 0.57 13.78
C PHE A 87 -0.60 0.54 15.30
N ALA A 88 -1.61 1.22 15.84
CA ALA A 88 -1.91 1.20 17.27
C ALA A 88 -2.23 -0.21 17.77
N VAL A 89 -3.02 -0.98 17.02
CA VAL A 89 -3.31 -2.39 17.35
C VAL A 89 -2.03 -3.24 17.34
N MET A 90 -1.16 -3.07 16.34
CA MET A 90 0.10 -3.81 16.25
C MET A 90 1.03 -3.51 17.43
N VAL A 91 1.19 -2.24 17.81
CA VAL A 91 1.98 -1.83 18.99
C VAL A 91 1.39 -2.40 20.27
N MET A 92 0.06 -2.38 20.41
CA MET A 92 -0.61 -2.91 21.59
C MET A 92 -0.49 -4.43 21.70
N LEU A 93 -0.55 -5.15 20.58
CA LEU A 93 -0.28 -6.59 20.54
C LEU A 93 1.17 -6.90 20.88
N ASP A 94 2.14 -6.15 20.34
CA ASP A 94 3.57 -6.35 20.66
C ASP A 94 3.85 -6.09 22.14
N TRP A 95 3.23 -5.04 22.70
CA TRP A 95 3.27 -4.74 24.13
C TRP A 95 2.66 -5.87 24.97
N ASN A 96 1.47 -6.35 24.62
CA ASN A 96 0.79 -7.44 25.33
C ASN A 96 1.55 -8.76 25.22
N ILE A 97 2.16 -9.06 24.07
CA ILE A 97 2.99 -10.25 23.87
C ILE A 97 4.23 -10.17 24.76
N LYS A 98 4.92 -9.03 24.81
CA LYS A 98 6.07 -8.83 25.71
C LYS A 98 5.68 -8.92 27.19
N ALA A 99 4.54 -8.35 27.59
CA ALA A 99 4.04 -8.47 28.95
C ALA A 99 3.77 -9.94 29.33
N SER A 100 3.08 -10.67 28.45
CA SER A 100 2.80 -12.10 28.68
C SER A 100 4.05 -12.98 28.69
N LEU A 101 5.06 -12.64 27.88
CA LEU A 101 6.37 -13.32 27.92
C LEU A 101 7.14 -13.00 29.20
N ALA A 102 7.12 -11.75 29.67
CA ALA A 102 7.77 -11.35 30.92
C ALA A 102 7.18 -12.09 32.12
N GLU A 103 5.86 -12.29 32.17
CA GLU A 103 5.21 -13.10 33.21
C GLU A 103 5.64 -14.58 33.18
N ARG A 104 5.86 -15.14 31.98
CA ARG A 104 6.37 -16.51 31.83
C ARG A 104 7.83 -16.63 32.23
N ASP A 105 8.68 -15.67 31.88
CA ASP A 105 10.10 -15.64 32.27
C ASP A 105 10.26 -15.50 33.80
N VAL A 106 9.43 -14.67 34.45
CA VAL A 106 9.40 -14.56 35.92
C VAL A 106 8.99 -15.89 36.59
N GLY A 107 8.17 -16.71 35.92
CA GLY A 107 7.77 -18.04 36.39
C GLY A 107 8.87 -19.11 36.31
N VAL A 108 9.97 -18.89 35.59
CA VAL A 108 11.08 -19.87 35.46
C VAL A 108 12.19 -19.64 36.49
N TYR A 109 12.20 -18.51 37.21
CA TYR A 109 13.15 -18.24 38.31
C TYR A 109 12.69 -18.78 39.67
N PHE A 110 11.63 -19.58 39.70
CA PHE A 110 11.11 -20.18 40.92
C PHE A 110 10.99 -21.71 40.80
N ARG A 111 12.13 -22.40 40.60
CA ARG A 111 12.42 -23.68 41.26
C ARG A 111 13.88 -24.09 41.10
#